data_AF-A0AAD6VMN2-F1
#
_entry.id   AF-A0AAD6VMN2-F1
#
_cell.length_a   1.000
_cell.length_b   1.000
_cell.length_c   1.000
_cell.angle_alpha   90.00
_cell.angle_beta   90.00
_cell.angle_gamma   90.00
#
_symmetry.space_group_name_H-M   'P 1'
#
loop_
_entity.id
_entity.type
_entity.pdbx_description
1 polymer ?
#
loop_
_entity_poly.entity_id
_entity_poly.type
_entity_poly.pdbx_seq_one_letter_code
_entity_poly.pdbx_strand_id
1 'polypeptide(L)'
;MINDSRSRVNQDSKLRRMNARSYYRWLLELIKGKAIEVIHTKGHSDELTLPSLMNHEADHYASAAQRHIEDVPSAPIPTFYMDEYNFYSERDGWIESNIRQLTDMILIQNTADKLAVGHRQRMYTHIYEHRPPPEFPYTRAYSAHSVMVQLYARLAIADTLKQRGKLDEDRCRFGCNAVEDAHHL
;
A
#
# COMPACT_ATOMS: atom_id res chain seq x y z
N MET A 1 -20.49 6.03 -19.94
CA MET A 1 -19.37 5.79 -20.88
C MET A 1 -19.80 4.96 -22.08
N ILE A 2 -20.30 3.73 -21.91
CA ILE A 2 -20.84 2.94 -23.04
C ILE A 2 -22.14 3.57 -23.59
N ASN A 3 -23.00 4.10 -22.71
CA ASN A 3 -24.16 4.87 -23.17
C ASN A 3 -23.72 6.20 -23.84
N ASP A 4 -22.64 6.82 -23.33
CA ASP A 4 -22.08 8.05 -23.89
C ASP A 4 -21.38 7.83 -25.23
N SER A 5 -20.87 6.62 -25.53
CA SER A 5 -20.22 6.31 -26.81
C SER A 5 -21.20 6.23 -27.98
N ARG A 6 -22.51 6.21 -27.70
CA ARG A 6 -23.56 6.40 -28.69
C ARG A 6 -23.80 7.87 -29.03
N SER A 7 -23.33 8.79 -28.18
CA SER A 7 -23.36 10.22 -28.47
C SER A 7 -22.21 10.58 -29.41
N ARG A 8 -22.36 11.62 -30.24
CA ARG A 8 -21.27 12.16 -31.07
C ARG A 8 -20.16 12.85 -30.26
N VAL A 9 -20.19 12.76 -28.92
CA VAL A 9 -19.22 13.41 -28.05
C VAL A 9 -17.96 12.58 -27.99
N ASN A 10 -16.83 13.18 -28.36
CA ASN A 10 -15.52 12.57 -28.24
C ASN A 10 -15.23 12.21 -26.76
N GLN A 11 -15.00 10.92 -26.48
CA GLN A 11 -14.72 10.38 -25.14
C GLN A 11 -13.22 10.27 -24.81
N ASP A 12 -12.33 10.63 -25.74
CA ASP A 12 -10.87 10.46 -25.61
C ASP A 12 -10.32 11.22 -24.40
N SER A 13 -10.82 12.43 -24.16
CA SER A 13 -10.38 13.26 -23.02
C SER A 13 -10.68 12.61 -21.67
N LYS A 14 -11.83 11.94 -21.57
CA LYS A 14 -12.26 11.17 -20.39
C LYS A 14 -11.44 9.90 -20.24
N LEU A 15 -11.28 9.15 -21.34
CA LEU A 15 -10.49 7.93 -21.40
C LEU A 15 -9.02 8.11 -21.00
N ARG A 16 -8.41 9.26 -21.36
CA ARG A 16 -7.02 9.58 -21.01
C ARG A 16 -6.74 9.58 -19.51
N ARG A 17 -7.74 9.84 -18.68
CA ARG A 17 -7.60 9.93 -17.21
C ARG A 17 -8.12 8.69 -16.48
N MET A 18 -8.68 7.72 -17.20
CA MET A 18 -9.25 6.52 -16.61
C MET A 18 -8.20 5.41 -16.52
N ASN A 19 -8.28 4.64 -15.43
CA ASN A 19 -7.53 3.38 -15.32
C ASN A 19 -8.11 2.34 -16.29
N ALA A 20 -7.31 1.35 -16.69
CA ALA A 20 -7.73 0.28 -17.61
C ALA A 20 -8.32 0.82 -18.94
N ARG A 21 -7.79 1.95 -19.43
CA ARG A 21 -8.25 2.62 -20.66
C ARG A 21 -8.16 1.73 -21.90
N SER A 22 -7.21 0.80 -21.95
CA SER A 22 -7.08 -0.15 -23.07
C SER A 22 -8.31 -1.07 -23.14
N TYR A 23 -8.78 -1.58 -22.00
CA TYR A 23 -9.98 -2.39 -21.89
C TYR A 23 -11.22 -1.61 -22.31
N TYR A 24 -11.33 -0.36 -21.89
CA TYR A 24 -12.45 0.47 -22.32
C TYR A 24 -12.44 0.74 -23.83
N ARG A 25 -11.28 1.04 -24.43
CA ARG A 25 -11.16 1.20 -25.89
C ARG A 25 -11.50 -0.08 -26.63
N TRP A 26 -11.03 -1.22 -26.14
CA TRP A 26 -11.36 -2.53 -26.69
C TRP A 26 -12.86 -2.82 -26.61
N LEU A 27 -13.50 -2.59 -25.46
CA LEU A 27 -14.95 -2.73 -25.29
C LEU A 27 -15.73 -1.82 -26.23
N LEU A 28 -15.32 -0.56 -26.39
CA LEU A 28 -15.96 0.37 -27.32
C LEU A 28 -15.88 -0.13 -28.77
N GLU A 29 -14.74 -0.69 -29.19
CA GLU A 29 -14.62 -1.26 -30.53
C GLU A 29 -15.47 -2.52 -30.69
N LEU A 30 -15.57 -3.38 -29.67
CA LEU A 30 -16.42 -4.58 -29.70
C LEU A 30 -17.92 -4.28 -29.85
N ILE A 31 -18.35 -3.13 -29.33
CA ILE A 31 -19.75 -2.67 -29.33
C ILE A 31 -20.05 -1.85 -30.60
N LYS A 32 -19.03 -1.39 -31.31
CA LYS A 32 -19.19 -0.62 -32.55
C LYS A 32 -19.96 -1.43 -33.59
N GLY A 33 -21.05 -0.83 -34.08
CA GLY A 33 -21.94 -1.48 -35.05
C GLY A 33 -22.91 -2.51 -34.46
N LYS A 34 -22.94 -2.70 -33.13
CA LYS A 34 -23.92 -3.58 -32.45
C LYS A 34 -24.93 -2.77 -31.66
N ALA A 35 -26.19 -3.18 -31.72
CA ALA A 35 -27.25 -2.64 -30.86
C ALA A 35 -27.22 -3.34 -29.50
N ILE A 36 -26.38 -2.86 -28.58
CA ILE A 36 -26.23 -3.44 -27.22
C ILE A 36 -26.80 -2.49 -26.18
N GLU A 37 -27.89 -2.86 -25.52
CA GLU A 37 -28.43 -2.13 -24.38
C GLU A 37 -27.69 -2.50 -23.09
N VAL A 38 -27.23 -1.49 -22.34
CA VAL A 38 -26.58 -1.69 -21.04
C VAL A 38 -27.62 -1.46 -19.95
N ILE A 39 -28.03 -2.55 -19.30
CA ILE A 39 -28.98 -2.54 -18.20
C ILE A 39 -28.19 -2.67 -16.89
N HIS A 40 -28.46 -1.78 -15.94
CA HIS A 40 -27.89 -1.88 -14.62
C HIS A 40 -28.78 -2.75 -13.73
N THR A 41 -28.28 -3.91 -13.32
CA THR A 41 -28.93 -4.80 -12.35
C THR A 41 -28.30 -4.59 -10.98
N LYS A 42 -29.12 -4.54 -9.92
CA LYS A 42 -28.62 -4.41 -8.56
C LYS A 42 -27.92 -5.71 -8.13
N GLY A 43 -26.68 -5.60 -7.65
CA GLY A 43 -25.95 -6.75 -7.10
C GLY A 43 -26.59 -7.27 -5.81
N HIS A 44 -26.48 -8.59 -5.58
CA HIS A 44 -26.96 -9.27 -4.38
C HIS A 44 -28.43 -8.96 -4.01
N SER A 45 -29.31 -8.83 -5.01
CA SER A 45 -30.75 -8.68 -4.77
C SER A 45 -31.41 -10.04 -4.53
N ASP A 46 -32.34 -10.13 -3.57
CA ASP A 46 -33.20 -11.32 -3.39
C ASP A 46 -34.32 -11.43 -4.45
N GLU A 47 -34.30 -10.56 -5.45
CA GLU A 47 -35.26 -10.55 -6.54
C GLU A 47 -35.07 -11.77 -7.46
N LEU A 48 -36.17 -12.43 -7.80
CA LEU A 48 -36.20 -13.60 -8.69
C LEU A 48 -36.49 -13.23 -10.16
N THR A 49 -36.20 -12.00 -10.55
CA THR A 49 -36.34 -11.57 -11.94
C THR A 49 -35.24 -12.21 -12.80
N LEU A 50 -35.50 -12.40 -14.10
CA LEU A 50 -34.49 -12.96 -15.02
C LEU A 50 -33.15 -12.19 -14.97
N PRO A 51 -33.11 -10.84 -15.00
CA PRO A 51 -31.87 -10.10 -14.85
C PRO A 51 -31.13 -10.38 -13.54
N SER A 52 -31.86 -10.46 -12.42
CA SER A 52 -31.26 -10.76 -11.11
C SER A 52 -30.68 -12.18 -11.06
N LEU A 53 -31.39 -13.18 -11.60
CA LEU A 53 -30.90 -14.55 -11.67
C LEU A 53 -29.63 -14.68 -12.53
N MET A 54 -29.63 -14.04 -13.71
CA MET A 54 -28.44 -14.05 -14.57
C MET A 54 -27.25 -13.31 -13.92
N ASN A 55 -27.51 -12.23 -13.18
CA ASN A 55 -26.45 -11.54 -12.44
C ASN A 55 -25.87 -12.41 -11.32
N HIS A 56 -26.72 -13.13 -10.57
CA HIS A 56 -26.26 -14.09 -9.55
C HIS A 56 -25.40 -15.20 -10.13
N GLU A 57 -25.78 -15.73 -11.30
CA GLU A 57 -24.99 -16.74 -11.99
C GLU A 57 -23.63 -16.18 -12.46
N ALA A 58 -23.62 -14.97 -13.04
CA ALA A 58 -22.38 -14.30 -13.41
C ALA A 58 -21.47 -14.04 -12.20
N ASP A 59 -22.02 -13.57 -11.08
CA ASP A 59 -21.29 -13.35 -9.83
C ASP A 59 -20.75 -14.66 -9.25
N HIS A 60 -21.52 -15.75 -9.33
CA HIS A 60 -21.09 -17.08 -8.91
C HIS A 60 -19.86 -17.53 -9.71
N TYR A 61 -19.90 -17.44 -11.05
CA TYR A 61 -18.75 -17.82 -11.87
C TYR A 61 -17.55 -16.89 -11.68
N ALA A 62 -17.77 -15.58 -11.56
CA ALA A 62 -16.69 -14.64 -11.26
C ALA A 62 -16.01 -14.95 -9.92
N SER A 63 -16.81 -15.24 -8.89
CA SER A 63 -16.30 -15.62 -7.56
C SER A 63 -15.62 -16.98 -7.56
N ALA A 64 -16.13 -17.95 -8.32
CA ALA A 64 -15.51 -19.26 -8.48
C ALA A 64 -14.16 -19.14 -9.19
N ALA A 65 -14.07 -18.32 -10.24
CA ALA A 65 -12.82 -18.08 -10.96
C ALA A 65 -11.75 -17.43 -10.07
N GLN A 66 -12.14 -16.58 -9.12
CA GLN A 66 -11.21 -16.01 -8.13
C GLN A 66 -10.61 -17.05 -7.17
N ARG A 67 -11.23 -18.22 -7.00
CA ARG A 67 -10.66 -19.29 -6.16
C ARG A 67 -9.56 -20.07 -6.86
N HIS A 68 -9.52 -20.00 -8.20
CA HIS A 68 -8.56 -20.70 -9.05
C HIS A 68 -7.59 -19.73 -9.74
N ILE A 69 -7.21 -18.63 -9.07
CA ILE A 69 -6.29 -17.61 -9.63
C ILE A 69 -4.98 -18.23 -10.14
N GLU A 70 -4.50 -19.30 -9.50
CA GLU A 70 -3.25 -19.98 -9.89
C GLU A 70 -3.39 -20.75 -11.22
N ASP A 71 -4.60 -21.22 -11.57
CA ASP A 71 -4.87 -22.01 -12.78
C ASP A 71 -5.47 -21.19 -13.93
N VAL A 72 -5.96 -19.98 -13.65
CA VAL A 72 -6.52 -19.10 -14.67
C VAL A 72 -5.39 -18.29 -15.31
N PRO A 73 -5.12 -18.47 -16.62
CA PRO A 73 -4.12 -17.66 -17.29
C PRO A 73 -4.51 -16.18 -17.16
N SER A 74 -3.55 -15.34 -16.78
CA SER A 74 -3.77 -13.89 -16.70
C SER A 74 -4.33 -13.41 -18.03
N ALA A 75 -5.49 -12.76 -18.01
CA ALA A 75 -6.11 -12.25 -19.22
C ALA A 75 -5.12 -11.26 -19.88
N PRO A 76 -4.75 -11.48 -21.15
CA PRO A 76 -3.80 -10.60 -21.80
C PRO A 76 -4.41 -9.21 -21.90
N ILE A 77 -3.68 -8.21 -21.41
CA ILE A 77 -4.07 -6.80 -21.57
C ILE A 77 -4.19 -6.54 -23.09
N PRO A 78 -5.26 -5.87 -23.56
CA PRO A 78 -5.46 -5.63 -24.99
C PRO A 78 -4.46 -4.60 -25.51
N THR A 79 -3.23 -5.06 -25.78
CA THR A 79 -2.08 -4.25 -26.20
C THR A 79 -2.36 -3.43 -27.45
N PHE A 80 -3.17 -3.95 -28.37
CA PHE A 80 -3.62 -3.25 -29.59
C PHE A 80 -4.39 -1.96 -29.32
N TYR A 81 -5.00 -1.81 -28.13
CA TYR A 81 -5.78 -0.64 -27.74
C TYR A 81 -5.08 0.22 -26.69
N MET A 82 -3.84 -0.13 -26.34
CA MET A 82 -3.00 0.70 -25.50
C MET A 82 -2.54 1.96 -26.27
N ASP A 83 -2.05 2.97 -25.54
CA ASP A 83 -1.38 4.10 -26.21
C ASP A 83 -0.15 3.65 -27.02
N GLU A 84 0.27 4.47 -27.98
CA GLU A 84 1.46 4.22 -28.79
C GLU A 84 2.73 4.02 -27.94
N TYR A 85 2.81 4.74 -26.82
CA TYR A 85 3.88 4.60 -25.83
C TYR A 85 3.27 4.31 -24.45
N ASN A 86 3.50 3.10 -23.93
CA ASN A 86 3.21 2.76 -22.53
C ASN A 86 4.44 2.24 -21.82
N PHE A 87 4.46 2.48 -20.51
CA PHE A 87 5.52 1.98 -19.65
C PHE A 87 5.34 0.48 -19.43
N TYR A 88 6.47 -0.22 -19.37
CA TYR A 88 6.53 -1.64 -19.07
C TYR A 88 7.56 -1.87 -17.97
N SER A 89 7.23 -2.73 -17.02
CA SER A 89 8.11 -3.23 -15.97
C SER A 89 8.09 -4.76 -16.04
N GLU A 90 9.24 -5.42 -15.90
CA GLU A 90 9.30 -6.90 -15.85
C GLU A 90 8.49 -7.46 -14.68
N ARG A 91 8.41 -6.71 -13.57
CA ARG A 91 7.70 -7.11 -12.37
C ARG A 91 6.19 -6.88 -12.47
N ASP A 92 5.79 -5.73 -13.00
CA ASP A 92 4.39 -5.25 -12.93
C ASP A 92 3.65 -5.34 -14.27
N GLY A 93 4.36 -5.67 -15.36
CA GLY A 93 3.82 -5.73 -16.70
C GLY A 93 3.58 -4.34 -17.30
N TRP A 94 2.53 -4.24 -18.13
CA TRP A 94 2.16 -3.01 -18.81
C TRP A 94 1.42 -2.04 -17.89
N ILE A 95 1.94 -0.80 -17.80
CA ILE A 95 1.41 0.24 -16.92
C ILE A 95 0.63 1.25 -17.76
N GLU A 96 -0.69 1.21 -17.66
CA GLU A 96 -1.59 2.04 -18.49
C GLU A 96 -1.82 3.46 -17.96
N SER A 97 -1.76 3.66 -16.65
CA SER A 97 -2.11 4.95 -16.03
C SER A 97 -1.36 5.19 -14.72
N ASN A 98 -1.42 6.44 -14.25
CA ASN A 98 -0.90 6.87 -12.95
C ASN A 98 0.58 6.57 -12.71
N ILE A 99 1.42 6.77 -13.73
CA ILE A 99 2.89 6.61 -13.62
C ILE A 99 3.45 7.37 -12.39
N ARG A 100 2.91 8.55 -12.09
CA ARG A 100 3.28 9.34 -10.92
C ARG A 100 3.03 8.58 -9.60
N GLN A 101 1.85 7.99 -9.46
CA GLN A 101 1.50 7.25 -8.25
C GLN A 101 2.37 5.98 -8.11
N LEU A 102 2.67 5.33 -9.24
CA LEU A 102 3.59 4.19 -9.26
C LEU A 102 5.01 4.63 -8.85
N THR A 103 5.53 5.72 -9.42
CA THR A 103 6.86 6.23 -9.05
C THR A 103 6.92 6.63 -7.57
N ASP A 104 5.88 7.27 -7.05
CA ASP A 104 5.78 7.64 -5.64
C ASP A 104 5.78 6.38 -4.77
N MET A 105 5.00 5.35 -5.12
CA MET A 105 4.97 4.08 -4.40
C MET A 105 6.34 3.38 -4.39
N ILE A 106 7.01 3.30 -5.55
CA ILE A 106 8.34 2.70 -5.67
C ILE A 106 9.37 3.47 -4.85
N LEU A 107 9.32 4.82 -4.87
CA LEU A 107 10.20 5.66 -4.06
C LEU A 107 9.95 5.48 -2.56
N ILE A 108 8.69 5.43 -2.14
CA ILE A 108 8.32 5.16 -0.74
C ILE A 108 8.84 3.81 -0.31
N GLN A 109 8.63 2.76 -1.12
CA GLN A 109 9.08 1.41 -0.80
C GLN A 109 10.60 1.32 -0.70
N ASN A 110 11.32 1.88 -1.68
CA ASN A 110 12.78 1.97 -1.63
C ASN A 110 13.29 2.75 -0.42
N THR A 111 12.60 3.83 -0.04
CA THR A 111 12.95 4.63 1.14
C THR A 111 12.69 3.85 2.42
N ALA A 112 11.56 3.16 2.52
CA ALA A 112 11.21 2.29 3.65
C ALA A 112 12.22 1.14 3.79
N ASP A 113 12.60 0.50 2.70
CA ASP A 113 13.59 -0.59 2.69
C ASP A 113 14.97 -0.07 3.11
N LYS A 114 15.40 1.10 2.60
CA LYS A 114 16.65 1.74 3.04
C LYS A 114 16.63 2.11 4.51
N LEU A 115 15.51 2.61 5.03
CA LEU A 115 15.34 2.90 6.45
C LEU A 115 15.34 1.63 7.29
N ALA A 116 14.73 0.55 6.80
CA ALA A 116 14.68 -0.75 7.48
C ALA A 116 16.06 -1.44 7.53
N VAL A 117 16.84 -1.35 6.46
CA VAL A 117 18.18 -1.95 6.37
C VAL A 117 19.24 -1.08 7.06
N GLY A 118 19.18 0.24 6.88
CA GLY A 118 20.14 1.19 7.47
C GLY A 118 20.01 1.30 8.99
N HIS A 119 18.82 1.04 9.52
CA HIS A 119 18.55 1.12 10.94
C HIS A 119 17.64 -0.02 11.38
N ARG A 120 18.21 -1.00 12.09
CA ARG A 120 17.49 -2.02 12.89
C ARG A 120 16.58 -1.37 13.95
N GLN A 121 15.52 -0.67 13.53
CA GLN A 121 14.59 0.12 14.35
C GLN A 121 15.24 1.23 15.20
N ARG A 122 16.42 1.73 14.84
CA ARG A 122 17.06 2.85 15.57
C ARG A 122 16.91 4.15 14.79
N MET A 123 16.19 5.11 15.34
CA MET A 123 16.15 6.46 14.77
C MET A 123 17.59 6.98 14.56
N TYR A 124 17.81 7.61 13.40
CA TYR A 124 19.07 8.12 12.86
C TYR A 124 19.92 8.82 13.94
N THR A 125 21.07 8.23 14.31
CA THR A 125 21.90 8.68 15.45
C THR A 125 22.57 10.05 15.25
N HIS A 126 22.50 10.63 14.06
CA HIS A 126 23.19 11.89 13.76
C HIS A 126 22.44 13.15 14.20
N ILE A 127 21.15 13.03 14.57
CA ILE A 127 20.37 14.15 15.17
C ILE A 127 20.54 14.17 16.71
N TYR A 128 21.27 13.21 17.28
CA TYR A 128 21.49 13.14 18.71
C TYR A 128 22.67 14.05 19.07
N GLU A 129 22.46 14.93 20.04
CA GLU A 129 23.50 15.81 20.59
C GLU A 129 24.66 14.94 21.12
N HIS A 130 25.88 15.17 20.62
CA HIS A 130 27.09 14.42 21.01
C HIS A 130 27.59 14.77 22.43
N ARG A 131 26.85 15.58 23.18
CA ARG A 131 27.25 15.96 24.53
C ARG A 131 26.93 14.83 25.51
N PRO A 132 27.80 14.60 26.51
CA PRO A 132 27.47 13.71 27.60
C PRO A 132 26.16 14.18 28.26
N PRO A 133 25.27 13.26 28.66
CA PRO A 133 24.02 13.64 29.29
C PRO A 133 24.28 14.49 30.55
N PRO A 134 23.44 15.48 30.84
CA PRO A 134 23.58 16.28 32.05
C PRO A 134 23.49 15.38 33.29
N GLU A 135 24.31 15.70 34.29
CA GLU A 135 24.48 14.93 35.54
C GLU A 135 23.15 14.75 36.31
N PHE A 136 22.18 15.64 36.10
CA PHE A 136 20.83 15.55 36.67
C PHE A 136 19.75 15.80 35.61
N PRO A 137 18.89 14.80 35.30
CA PRO A 137 17.87 14.89 34.25
C PRO A 137 16.69 15.81 34.60
N TYR A 138 16.59 16.29 35.85
CA TYR A 138 15.48 17.11 36.33
C TYR A 138 15.66 18.62 36.15
N THR A 139 16.73 19.06 35.48
CA THR A 139 16.91 20.48 35.19
C THR A 139 15.98 20.90 34.04
N ARG A 140 15.27 22.01 34.20
CA ARG A 140 14.25 22.56 33.24
C ARG A 140 14.83 23.03 31.90
N ALA A 141 16.00 22.55 31.50
CA ALA A 141 16.60 22.84 30.21
C ALA A 141 15.93 22.00 29.10
N TYR A 142 15.67 22.61 27.94
CA TYR A 142 15.07 21.92 26.79
C TYR A 142 15.85 20.68 26.36
N SER A 143 17.18 20.67 26.51
CA SER A 143 18.03 19.50 26.26
C SER A 143 17.74 18.35 27.22
N ALA A 144 17.51 18.62 28.51
CA ALA A 144 17.17 17.61 29.50
C ALA A 144 15.82 16.94 29.20
N HIS A 145 14.83 17.68 28.70
CA HIS A 145 13.55 17.10 28.26
C HIS A 145 13.73 16.12 27.08
N SER A 146 14.56 16.46 26.09
CA SER A 146 14.85 15.53 24.99
C SER A 146 15.59 14.28 25.45
N VAL A 147 16.53 14.40 26.39
CA VAL A 147 17.22 13.26 27.00
C VAL A 147 16.25 12.39 27.78
N MET A 148 15.31 12.98 28.51
CA MET A 148 14.26 12.27 29.26
C MET A 148 13.34 11.48 28.33
N VAL A 149 12.85 12.09 27.24
CA VAL A 149 12.03 11.39 26.23
C VAL A 149 12.80 10.24 25.59
N GLN A 150 14.08 10.44 25.28
CA GLN A 150 14.94 9.39 24.74
C GLN A 150 15.20 8.25 25.73
N LEU A 151 15.33 8.57 27.01
CA LEU A 151 15.50 7.60 28.09
C LEU A 151 14.23 6.75 28.24
N TYR A 152 13.05 7.36 28.34
CA TYR A 152 11.77 6.65 28.42
C TYR A 152 11.50 5.79 27.18
N ALA A 153 11.84 6.28 25.98
CA ALA A 153 11.72 5.49 24.76
C ALA A 153 12.63 4.25 24.76
N ARG A 154 13.81 4.31 25.40
CA ARG A 154 14.71 3.17 25.55
C ARG A 154 14.23 2.18 26.62
N LEU A 155 13.66 2.67 27.73
CA LEU A 155 13.05 1.82 28.75
C LEU A 155 11.91 0.97 28.19
N ALA A 156 11.04 1.54 27.36
CA ALA A 156 9.97 0.79 26.68
C ALA A 156 10.49 -0.33 25.75
N ILE A 157 11.75 -0.24 25.32
CA ILE A 157 12.40 -1.23 24.45
C ILE A 157 13.20 -2.26 25.27
N ALA A 158 13.55 -1.95 26.53
CA ALA A 158 14.35 -2.85 27.38
C ALA A 158 13.62 -4.17 27.65
N ASP A 159 12.34 -4.13 28.01
CA ASP A 159 11.52 -5.32 28.22
C ASP A 159 11.36 -6.17 26.95
N THR A 160 11.17 -5.53 25.80
CA THR A 160 11.06 -6.24 24.51
C THR A 160 12.39 -6.83 24.06
N LEU A 161 13.54 -6.24 24.42
CA LEU A 161 14.86 -6.81 24.19
C LEU A 161 15.14 -8.02 25.11
N LYS A 162 14.67 -7.97 26.36
CA LYS A 162 14.74 -9.12 27.30
C LYS A 162 13.92 -10.30 26.77
N GLN A 163 12.66 -10.07 26.40
CA GLN A 163 11.79 -11.11 25.84
C GLN A 163 12.37 -11.76 24.57
N ARG A 164 13.22 -11.03 23.84
CA ARG A 164 13.88 -11.52 22.62
C ARG A 164 15.26 -12.13 22.89
N GLY A 165 15.67 -12.29 24.15
CA GLY A 165 16.96 -12.87 24.55
C GLY A 165 18.17 -12.09 24.05
N LYS A 166 18.05 -10.77 23.88
CA LYS A 166 19.10 -9.91 23.31
C LYS A 166 19.87 -9.09 24.37
N LEU A 167 19.67 -9.41 25.64
CA LEU A 167 20.39 -8.81 26.76
C LEU A 167 21.18 -9.93 27.44
N ASP A 168 22.50 -9.75 27.54
CA ASP A 168 23.41 -10.72 28.16
C ASP A 168 23.35 -10.65 29.70
N GLU A 169 22.96 -9.50 30.27
CA GLU A 169 22.87 -9.27 31.71
C GLU A 169 21.63 -8.45 32.09
N ASP A 170 20.95 -8.84 33.17
CA ASP A 170 19.80 -8.13 33.77
C ASP A 170 20.24 -6.95 34.67
N ARG A 171 21.40 -6.34 34.40
CA ARG A 171 21.95 -5.28 35.27
C ARG A 171 21.61 -3.89 34.75
N CYS A 172 21.03 -3.06 35.62
CA CYS A 172 20.83 -1.64 35.33
C CYS A 172 22.16 -0.88 35.41
N ARG A 173 22.21 0.33 34.83
CA ARG A 173 23.41 1.18 34.82
C ARG A 173 23.89 1.62 36.20
N PHE A 174 23.04 1.57 37.21
CA PHE A 174 23.37 1.86 38.61
C PHE A 174 23.78 0.61 39.40
N GLY A 175 23.90 -0.55 38.74
CA GLY A 175 24.42 -1.79 39.35
C GLY A 175 23.38 -2.66 40.06
N CYS A 176 22.09 -2.36 39.92
CA CYS A 176 21.02 -3.23 40.40
C CYS A 176 20.86 -4.44 39.48
N ASN A 177 20.51 -5.60 40.04
CA ASN A 177 20.22 -6.82 39.29
C ASN A 177 18.73 -6.84 38.86
N ALA A 178 18.30 -5.80 38.15
CA ALA A 178 16.98 -5.70 37.55
C ALA A 178 17.07 -5.02 36.18
N VAL A 179 16.18 -5.42 35.26
CA VAL A 179 16.03 -4.76 33.96
C VAL A 179 15.60 -3.32 34.18
N GLU A 180 16.26 -2.41 33.46
CA GLU A 180 16.09 -0.97 33.60
C GLU A 180 14.61 -0.60 33.43
N ASP A 181 13.98 -0.16 34.52
CA ASP A 181 12.58 0.28 34.60
C ASP A 181 12.55 1.73 35.14
N ALA A 182 11.42 2.43 35.01
CA ALA A 182 11.26 3.82 35.41
C ALA A 182 11.63 4.11 36.89
N HIS A 183 11.63 3.10 37.75
CA HIS A 183 12.06 3.18 39.16
C HIS A 183 13.58 2.99 39.38
N HIS A 184 14.34 2.54 38.38
CA HIS A 184 15.77 2.24 38.44
C HIS A 184 16.63 3.24 37.65
N LEU A 185 16.12 4.46 37.46
CA LEU A 185 16.79 5.63 36.87
C LEU A 185 17.49 6.51 37.91
#